data_AF-A0A1G1G6Q5-F1
#
_entry.id   AF-A0A1G1G6Q5-F1
#
_cell.length_a   1.000
_cell.length_b   1.000
_cell.length_c   1.000
_cell.angle_alpha   90.00
_cell.angle_beta   90.00
_cell.angle_gamma   90.00
#
_symmetry.space_group_name_H-M   'P 1'
#
loop_
_entity.id
_entity.type
_entity.pdbx_description
1 polymer ?
#
loop_
_entity_poly.entity_id
_entity_poly.type
_entity_poly.pdbx_seq_one_letter_code
_entity_poly.pdbx_strand_id
1 'polypeptide(L)'
;MIPRIPVAPDPAMTLDHSLYRLLPETSREILPTAEELNVFLASPRKPGGTELHRDDLVLIAERTAAIEEHLRASGVALDEKLFYGVFAQARLYTPELLSAIEHFKFYRDSLARIDLKKPVAFIRSAEEEIARLKPHKKDEEPRIKRLQALIEERRRDLESQKKRWPALSRALAGAGRAIRDEFAAVQKRCEASIAMLVDLQVGKKAESRVIEDIKTHFKDQLRDYLQHGPVTKEYVESMKETVARLSKKISVQLLEDIYAMTGLYETIHDHAGQCRERLEPLIPKPGTVSGTHDLDKDKELFTLMEQELLRLLSAVPLDFKPPQDVLDDAEHRQILVEKRRNILDHLFNLLRSA
;
A
#
# COMPACT_ATOMS: atom_id res chain seq x y z
N MET A 1 -24.25 19.23 -32.23
CA MET A 1 -23.46 19.95 -31.19
C MET A 1 -23.65 19.22 -29.89
N ILE A 2 -22.63 18.47 -29.45
CA ILE A 2 -22.66 17.71 -28.20
C ILE A 2 -21.95 18.57 -27.14
N PRO A 3 -22.56 18.84 -25.97
CA PRO A 3 -21.91 19.66 -24.96
C PRO A 3 -20.76 18.88 -24.32
N ARG A 4 -19.57 19.49 -24.31
CA ARG A 4 -18.39 18.99 -23.60
C ARG A 4 -18.65 19.15 -22.09
N ILE A 5 -18.72 18.03 -21.39
CA ILE A 5 -18.65 17.98 -19.93
C ILE A 5 -17.22 18.38 -19.54
N PRO A 6 -17.02 19.36 -18.64
CA PRO A 6 -15.69 19.67 -18.15
C PRO A 6 -15.17 18.51 -17.30
N VAL A 7 -14.03 17.95 -17.71
CA VAL A 7 -13.24 17.02 -16.90
C VAL A 7 -12.74 17.81 -15.69
N ALA A 8 -13.14 17.38 -14.49
CA ALA A 8 -12.65 17.97 -13.25
C ALA A 8 -11.12 17.81 -13.17
N PRO A 9 -10.38 18.80 -12.62
CA PRO A 9 -8.95 18.64 -12.40
C PRO A 9 -8.70 17.51 -11.38
N ASP A 10 -7.77 16.62 -11.71
CA ASP A 10 -7.27 15.56 -10.83
C ASP A 10 -6.92 16.12 -9.45
N PRO A 11 -7.26 15.43 -8.35
CA PRO A 11 -6.82 15.83 -7.03
C PRO A 11 -5.30 15.75 -7.00
N ALA A 12 -4.66 16.92 -6.89
CA ALA A 12 -3.23 17.02 -6.66
C ALA A 12 -2.85 16.15 -5.44
N MET A 13 -2.14 15.05 -5.69
CA MET A 13 -1.42 14.32 -4.66
C MET A 13 -0.40 15.28 -4.06
N THR A 14 -0.76 15.90 -2.93
CA THR A 14 0.19 16.56 -2.05
C THR A 14 1.22 15.52 -1.63
N LEU A 15 2.42 15.62 -2.17
CA LEU A 15 3.57 14.82 -1.76
C LEU A 15 3.79 14.98 -0.26
N ASP A 16 3.60 13.88 0.47
CA ASP A 16 3.86 13.82 1.89
C ASP A 16 5.37 13.94 2.15
N HIS A 17 5.74 14.91 2.99
CA HIS A 17 7.12 15.14 3.42
C HIS A 17 7.66 14.01 4.34
N SER A 18 6.88 12.95 4.58
CA SER A 18 7.28 11.74 5.31
C SER A 18 8.31 10.87 4.57
N LEU A 19 8.41 10.97 3.23
CA LEU A 19 9.41 10.25 2.40
C LEU A 19 10.86 10.48 2.83
N TYR A 20 11.17 11.67 3.36
CA TYR A 20 12.50 12.03 3.85
C TYR A 20 12.94 11.25 5.10
N ARG A 21 12.02 10.54 5.78
CA ARG A 21 12.34 9.67 6.92
C ARG A 21 12.67 8.23 6.52
N LEU A 22 12.18 7.75 5.38
CA LEU A 22 12.29 6.34 4.98
C LEU A 22 13.48 6.04 4.06
N LEU A 23 13.99 7.04 3.33
CA LEU A 23 15.15 6.87 2.46
C LEU A 23 16.44 7.21 3.24
N PRO A 24 17.36 6.24 3.47
CA PRO A 24 18.60 6.49 4.18
C PRO A 24 19.48 7.41 3.35
N GLU A 25 19.83 8.60 3.87
CA GLU A 25 20.78 9.60 3.31
C GLU A 25 21.14 9.39 1.82
N THR A 26 20.13 9.36 0.95
CA THR A 26 20.39 9.33 -0.49
C THR A 26 20.87 10.72 -0.84
N SER A 27 22.03 10.81 -1.50
CA SER A 27 22.54 12.07 -2.02
C SER A 27 21.40 12.82 -2.70
N ARG A 28 21.12 14.06 -2.27
CA ARG A 28 20.03 14.89 -2.85
C ARG A 28 20.09 14.99 -4.38
N GLU A 29 21.26 14.72 -4.94
CA GLU A 29 21.59 14.68 -6.36
C GLU A 29 20.90 13.59 -7.20
N ILE A 30 20.38 12.51 -6.58
CA ILE A 30 19.74 11.40 -7.32
C ILE A 30 18.23 11.30 -7.11
N LEU A 31 17.65 12.09 -6.20
CA LEU A 31 16.22 12.10 -5.94
C LEU A 31 15.48 12.71 -7.14
N PRO A 32 14.49 12.03 -7.74
CA PRO A 32 13.64 12.67 -8.73
C PRO A 32 12.84 13.79 -8.08
N THR A 33 12.61 14.85 -8.86
CA THR A 33 11.55 15.82 -8.57
C THR A 33 10.17 15.16 -8.73
N ALA A 34 9.15 15.78 -8.15
CA ALA A 34 7.75 15.37 -8.31
C ALA A 34 7.35 15.25 -9.79
N GLU A 35 7.78 16.24 -10.59
CA GLU A 35 7.48 16.31 -12.02
C GLU A 35 8.19 15.17 -12.78
N GLU A 36 9.47 14.92 -12.49
CA GLU A 36 10.22 13.82 -13.12
C GLU A 36 9.60 12.45 -12.81
N LEU A 37 9.18 12.23 -11.57
CA LEU A 37 8.53 10.99 -11.18
C LEU A 37 7.18 10.82 -11.90
N ASN A 38 6.36 11.85 -11.95
CA ASN A 38 5.06 11.82 -12.65
C ASN A 38 5.22 11.56 -14.15
N VAL A 39 6.18 12.23 -14.80
CA VAL A 39 6.51 12.00 -16.21
C VAL A 39 6.97 10.57 -16.44
N PHE A 40 7.80 10.02 -15.55
CA PHE A 40 8.24 8.63 -15.63
C PHE A 40 7.07 7.65 -15.47
N LEU A 41 6.21 7.84 -14.48
CA LEU A 41 5.05 6.98 -14.22
C LEU A 41 4.06 6.96 -15.38
N ALA A 42 3.92 8.09 -16.08
CA ALA A 42 3.12 8.23 -17.29
C ALA A 42 3.81 7.75 -18.59
N SER A 43 5.07 7.31 -18.52
CA SER A 43 5.82 6.84 -19.68
C SER A 43 5.62 5.33 -19.95
N PRO A 44 5.73 4.87 -21.21
CA PRO A 44 5.66 3.45 -21.54
C PRO A 44 6.81 2.65 -20.93
N ARG A 45 6.52 1.45 -20.41
CA ARG A 45 7.55 0.55 -19.85
C ARG A 45 8.57 0.06 -20.86
N LYS A 46 8.14 -0.07 -22.10
CA LYS A 46 8.95 -0.51 -23.23
C LYS A 46 8.82 0.52 -24.34
N PRO A 47 9.91 0.78 -25.10
CA PRO A 47 9.82 1.65 -26.27
C PRO A 47 8.70 1.20 -27.22
N GLY A 48 7.74 2.08 -27.48
CA GLY A 48 6.58 1.80 -28.35
C GLY A 48 5.45 0.98 -27.72
N GLY A 49 5.53 0.66 -26.42
CA GLY A 49 4.45 -0.02 -25.70
C GLY A 49 3.31 0.90 -25.28
N THR A 50 2.14 0.32 -24.97
CA THR A 50 0.98 1.04 -24.43
C THR A 50 0.89 0.96 -22.90
N GLU A 51 1.52 -0.04 -22.29
CA GLU A 51 1.56 -0.21 -20.83
C GLU A 51 2.48 0.82 -20.18
N LEU A 52 1.93 1.55 -19.21
CA LEU A 52 2.62 2.59 -18.47
C LEU A 52 3.27 2.04 -17.20
N HIS A 53 4.27 2.75 -16.68
CA HIS A 53 4.90 2.38 -15.40
C HIS A 53 3.91 2.42 -14.23
N ARG A 54 2.92 3.32 -14.23
CA ARG A 54 1.87 3.39 -13.21
C ARG A 54 0.89 2.22 -13.22
N ASP A 55 0.75 1.51 -14.34
CA ASP A 55 -0.34 0.52 -14.49
C ASP A 55 -0.23 -0.65 -13.50
N ASP A 56 0.98 -1.00 -13.04
CA ASP A 56 1.17 -2.02 -12.00
C ASP A 56 0.64 -1.60 -10.63
N LEU A 57 0.54 -0.28 -10.42
CA LEU A 57 0.20 0.31 -9.13
C LEU A 57 -1.29 0.63 -9.03
N VAL A 58 -2.03 0.45 -10.13
CA VAL A 58 -3.47 0.74 -10.20
C VAL A 58 -4.23 0.00 -9.12
N LEU A 59 -3.96 -1.29 -8.90
CA LEU A 59 -4.62 -2.05 -7.85
C LEU A 59 -4.39 -1.44 -6.46
N ILE A 60 -3.15 -1.03 -6.15
CA ILE A 60 -2.81 -0.43 -4.86
C ILE A 60 -3.48 0.94 -4.71
N ALA A 61 -3.45 1.75 -5.77
CA ALA A 61 -4.08 3.06 -5.79
C ALA A 61 -5.61 2.95 -5.63
N GLU A 62 -6.26 2.04 -6.36
CA GLU A 62 -7.69 1.76 -6.25
C GLU A 62 -8.06 1.29 -4.84
N ARG A 63 -7.26 0.39 -4.23
CA ARG A 63 -7.50 -0.08 -2.87
C ARG A 63 -7.28 1.02 -1.83
N THR A 64 -6.25 1.85 -2.01
CA THR A 64 -5.98 2.99 -1.13
C THR A 64 -7.13 4.00 -1.20
N ALA A 65 -7.57 4.34 -2.42
CA ALA A 65 -8.70 5.23 -2.66
C ALA A 65 -10.01 4.68 -2.09
N ALA A 66 -10.31 3.38 -2.28
CA ALA A 66 -11.50 2.74 -1.73
C ALA A 66 -11.51 2.77 -0.18
N ILE A 67 -10.35 2.54 0.46
CA ILE A 67 -10.20 2.64 1.91
C ILE A 67 -10.42 4.10 2.37
N GLU A 68 -9.84 5.08 1.68
CA GLU A 68 -10.02 6.49 2.02
C GLU A 68 -11.46 6.97 1.85
N GLU A 69 -12.11 6.58 0.75
CA GLU A 69 -13.52 6.88 0.49
C GLU A 69 -14.39 6.27 1.58
N HIS A 70 -14.13 5.01 1.94
CA HIS A 70 -14.81 4.34 3.04
C HIS A 70 -14.67 5.10 4.36
N LEU A 71 -13.46 5.59 4.69
CA LEU A 71 -13.21 6.36 5.92
C LEU A 71 -13.96 7.70 5.94
N ARG A 72 -14.34 8.26 4.79
CA ARG A 72 -15.09 9.52 4.66
C ARG A 72 -16.61 9.31 4.54
N ALA A 73 -17.05 8.15 4.06
CA ALA A 73 -18.45 7.87 3.79
C ALA A 73 -19.27 7.68 5.08
N SER A 74 -20.47 8.27 5.11
CA SER A 74 -21.47 8.03 6.17
C SER A 74 -22.52 7.05 5.65
N GLY A 75 -22.87 6.03 6.45
CA GLY A 75 -23.94 5.08 6.10
C GLY A 75 -23.51 3.85 5.30
N VAL A 76 -22.22 3.47 5.33
CA VAL A 76 -21.70 2.28 4.66
C VAL A 76 -22.33 0.98 5.20
N ALA A 77 -22.48 -0.04 4.35
CA ALA A 77 -22.90 -1.38 4.75
C ALA A 77 -21.96 -1.94 5.86
N LEU A 78 -22.48 -2.74 6.78
CA LEU A 78 -21.71 -3.20 7.95
C LEU A 78 -20.54 -4.12 7.55
N ASP A 79 -20.76 -4.89 6.51
CA ASP A 79 -19.86 -5.82 5.87
C ASP A 79 -18.70 -5.09 5.18
N GLU A 80 -18.99 -4.03 4.43
CA GLU A 80 -17.97 -3.13 3.89
C GLU A 80 -17.21 -2.40 5.01
N LYS A 81 -17.89 -2.03 6.10
CA LYS A 81 -17.27 -1.41 7.28
C LYS A 81 -16.31 -2.33 8.00
N LEU A 82 -16.65 -3.60 8.14
CA LEU A 82 -15.75 -4.64 8.65
C LEU A 82 -14.52 -4.77 7.77
N PHE A 83 -14.75 -4.97 6.47
CA PHE A 83 -13.67 -5.18 5.51
C PHE A 83 -12.72 -3.98 5.43
N TYR A 84 -13.21 -2.83 4.97
CA TYR A 84 -12.35 -1.64 4.79
C TYR A 84 -11.82 -1.09 6.11
N GLY A 85 -12.56 -1.25 7.21
CA GLY A 85 -12.08 -0.88 8.53
C GLY A 85 -10.85 -1.68 8.97
N VAL A 86 -10.82 -3.00 8.74
CA VAL A 86 -9.65 -3.83 9.04
C VAL A 86 -8.46 -3.43 8.17
N PHE A 87 -8.67 -3.22 6.87
CA PHE A 87 -7.59 -2.77 5.97
C PHE A 87 -7.02 -1.40 6.36
N ALA A 88 -7.89 -0.46 6.75
CA ALA A 88 -7.48 0.86 7.22
C ALA A 88 -6.60 0.79 8.47
N GLN A 89 -6.95 -0.09 9.43
CA GLN A 89 -6.22 -0.23 10.69
C GLN A 89 -4.92 -1.02 10.53
N ALA A 90 -4.94 -2.08 9.74
CA ALA A 90 -3.74 -2.83 9.40
C ALA A 90 -2.71 -1.96 8.66
N ARG A 91 -3.19 -0.92 7.95
CA ARG A 91 -2.38 -0.01 7.12
C ARG A 91 -1.53 -0.80 6.12
N LEU A 92 -2.15 -1.79 5.48
CA LEU A 92 -1.47 -2.60 4.45
C LEU A 92 -1.19 -1.76 3.19
N TYR A 93 -2.15 -0.93 2.80
CA TYR A 93 -2.03 -0.01 1.68
C TYR A 93 -1.93 1.40 2.23
N THR A 94 -0.73 1.99 2.15
CA THR A 94 -0.49 3.36 2.58
C THR A 94 0.10 4.19 1.44
N PRO A 95 -0.14 5.51 1.43
CA PRO A 95 0.50 6.42 0.48
C PRO A 95 2.03 6.33 0.52
N GLU A 96 2.62 6.08 1.69
CA GLU A 96 4.06 5.94 1.88
C GLU A 96 4.60 4.68 1.20
N LEU A 97 3.89 3.54 1.32
CA LEU A 97 4.25 2.30 0.63
C LEU A 97 4.17 2.49 -0.89
N LEU A 98 3.07 3.07 -1.38
CA LEU A 98 2.88 3.37 -2.80
C LEU A 98 4.05 4.23 -3.31
N SER A 99 4.37 5.31 -2.61
CA SER A 99 5.45 6.18 -3.03
C SER A 99 6.83 5.52 -2.97
N ALA A 100 7.10 4.69 -1.96
CA ALA A 100 8.36 3.93 -1.89
C ALA A 100 8.53 3.00 -3.11
N ILE A 101 7.43 2.38 -3.57
CA ILE A 101 7.42 1.53 -4.77
C ILE A 101 7.63 2.38 -6.04
N GLU A 102 6.98 3.53 -6.17
CA GLU A 102 7.18 4.44 -7.31
C GLU A 102 8.65 4.87 -7.45
N HIS A 103 9.27 5.27 -6.33
CA HIS A 103 10.69 5.62 -6.29
C HIS A 103 11.58 4.42 -6.61
N PHE A 104 11.26 3.23 -6.09
CA PHE A 104 11.98 2.01 -6.42
C PHE A 104 11.99 1.76 -7.93
N LYS A 105 10.82 1.87 -8.60
CA LYS A 105 10.70 1.70 -10.06
C LYS A 105 11.51 2.75 -10.82
N PHE A 106 11.46 4.01 -10.39
CA PHE A 106 12.24 5.09 -11.01
C PHE A 106 13.75 4.84 -10.92
N TYR A 107 14.25 4.45 -9.74
CA TYR A 107 15.67 4.17 -9.56
C TYR A 107 16.11 2.93 -10.34
N ARG A 108 15.26 1.90 -10.42
CA ARG A 108 15.54 0.67 -11.18
C ARG A 108 15.66 0.99 -12.66
N ASP A 109 14.73 1.78 -13.21
CA ASP A 109 14.80 2.20 -14.61
C ASP A 109 16.03 3.08 -14.88
N SER A 110 16.32 4.02 -13.97
CA SER A 110 17.55 4.84 -14.03
C SER A 110 18.82 3.99 -14.04
N LEU A 111 18.86 2.93 -13.23
CA LEU A 111 19.98 1.98 -13.19
C LEU A 111 20.07 1.19 -14.49
N ALA A 112 18.94 0.72 -15.03
CA ALA A 112 18.88 -0.03 -16.29
C ALA A 112 19.47 0.76 -17.47
N ARG A 113 19.29 2.09 -17.49
CA ARG A 113 19.82 3.02 -18.50
C ARG A 113 21.33 3.29 -18.43
N ILE A 114 22.00 2.95 -17.32
CA ILE A 114 23.47 3.10 -17.23
C ILE A 114 24.15 2.10 -18.17
N ASP A 115 25.09 2.57 -18.98
CA ASP A 115 25.85 1.75 -19.93
C ASP A 115 27.32 2.17 -19.91
N LEU A 116 28.13 1.41 -19.16
CA LEU A 116 29.57 1.64 -19.09
C LEU A 116 30.32 1.03 -20.28
N LYS A 117 29.71 0.09 -21.02
CA LYS A 117 30.39 -0.68 -22.08
C LYS A 117 30.50 0.14 -23.37
N LYS A 118 29.43 0.83 -23.79
CA LYS A 118 29.44 1.64 -25.02
C LYS A 118 30.44 2.80 -24.99
N PRO A 119 30.52 3.63 -23.92
CA PRO A 119 31.51 4.70 -23.87
C PRO A 119 32.94 4.17 -23.89
N VAL A 120 33.23 3.07 -23.18
CA VAL A 120 34.55 2.43 -23.18
C VAL A 120 34.93 1.91 -24.57
N ALA A 121 34.01 1.22 -25.26
CA ALA A 121 34.25 0.73 -26.61
C ALA A 121 34.49 1.88 -27.61
N PHE A 122 33.73 2.97 -27.49
CA PHE A 122 33.92 4.17 -28.30
C PHE A 122 35.30 4.80 -28.07
N ILE A 123 35.69 5.00 -26.80
CA ILE A 123 36.99 5.60 -26.44
C ILE A 123 38.12 4.76 -27.04
N ARG A 124 38.09 3.43 -26.86
CA ARG A 124 39.09 2.52 -27.43
C ARG A 124 39.16 2.62 -28.95
N SER A 125 38.01 2.57 -29.63
CA SER A 125 37.96 2.68 -31.10
C SER A 125 38.45 4.04 -31.61
N ALA A 126 38.17 5.12 -30.88
CA ALA A 126 38.61 6.47 -31.25
C ALA A 126 40.11 6.66 -31.01
N GLU A 127 40.67 6.08 -29.94
CA GLU A 127 42.11 6.06 -29.67
C GLU A 127 42.88 5.26 -30.73
N GLU A 128 42.35 4.10 -31.14
CA GLU A 128 42.92 3.30 -32.24
C GLU A 128 42.90 4.06 -33.58
N GLU A 129 41.83 4.81 -33.88
CA GLU A 129 41.75 5.62 -35.09
C GLU A 129 42.72 6.80 -35.04
N ILE A 130 42.85 7.49 -33.90
CA ILE A 130 43.84 8.57 -33.73
C ILE A 130 45.26 8.03 -33.96
N ALA A 131 45.58 6.84 -33.46
CA ALA A 131 46.90 6.22 -33.63
C ALA A 131 47.23 5.90 -35.11
N ARG A 132 46.22 5.76 -35.97
CA ARG A 132 46.39 5.51 -37.42
C ARG A 132 46.54 6.80 -38.25
N LEU A 133 46.09 7.93 -37.72
CA LEU A 133 46.15 9.23 -38.41
C LEU A 133 47.55 9.87 -38.27
N LYS A 134 48.00 10.59 -39.30
CA LYS A 134 49.28 11.30 -39.32
C LYS A 134 49.11 12.73 -38.80
N PRO A 135 49.73 13.11 -37.67
CA PRO A 135 49.52 14.42 -37.03
C PRO A 135 49.93 15.62 -37.89
N HIS A 136 50.82 15.42 -38.86
CA HIS A 136 51.42 16.49 -39.66
C HIS A 136 50.73 16.73 -41.02
N LYS A 137 49.67 15.99 -41.33
CA LYS A 137 48.87 16.23 -42.54
C LYS A 137 47.74 17.22 -42.22
N LYS A 138 47.68 18.32 -42.98
CA LYS A 138 46.69 19.40 -42.81
C LYS A 138 45.23 18.91 -42.80
N ASP A 139 44.92 17.83 -43.52
CA ASP A 139 43.55 17.29 -43.61
C ASP A 139 43.21 16.34 -42.44
N GLU A 140 44.21 15.79 -41.75
CA GLU A 140 44.04 14.80 -40.68
C GLU A 140 44.09 15.42 -39.28
N GLU A 141 44.80 16.54 -39.10
CA GLU A 141 44.87 17.31 -37.84
C GLU A 141 43.49 17.75 -37.26
N PRO A 142 42.55 18.32 -38.04
CA PRO A 142 41.23 18.68 -37.50
C PRO A 142 40.40 17.46 -37.09
N ARG A 143 40.59 16.31 -37.77
CA ARG A 143 39.93 15.05 -37.44
C ARG A 143 40.43 14.49 -36.11
N ILE A 144 41.74 14.55 -35.86
CA ILE A 144 42.34 14.17 -34.57
C ILE A 144 41.77 15.03 -33.44
N LYS A 145 41.76 16.37 -33.60
CA LYS A 145 41.21 17.29 -32.58
C LYS A 145 39.75 17.00 -32.26
N ARG A 146 38.92 16.71 -33.27
CA ARG A 146 37.51 16.34 -33.08
C ARG A 146 37.36 15.02 -32.32
N LEU A 147 38.14 13.99 -32.66
CA LEU A 147 38.10 12.70 -31.97
C LEU A 147 38.56 12.84 -30.51
N GLN A 148 39.58 13.63 -30.24
CA GLN A 148 40.03 13.93 -28.86
C GLN A 148 38.92 14.62 -28.05
N ALA A 149 38.24 15.61 -28.62
CA ALA A 149 37.13 16.27 -27.94
C ALA A 149 35.99 15.30 -27.59
N LEU A 150 35.63 14.40 -28.52
CA LEU A 150 34.62 13.37 -28.28
C LEU A 150 35.08 12.33 -27.22
N ILE A 151 36.36 11.96 -27.20
CA ILE A 151 36.92 11.08 -26.16
C ILE A 151 36.77 11.74 -24.79
N GLU A 152 37.14 13.01 -24.65
CA GLU A 152 37.04 13.74 -23.38
C GLU A 152 35.59 13.94 -22.92
N GLU A 153 34.65 14.17 -23.84
CA GLU A 153 33.21 14.13 -23.55
C GLU A 153 32.79 12.76 -23.02
N ARG A 154 33.14 11.68 -23.71
CA ARG A 154 32.78 10.31 -23.29
C ARG A 154 33.45 9.86 -22.00
N ARG A 155 34.68 10.32 -21.71
CA ARG A 155 35.36 10.08 -20.42
C ARG A 155 34.61 10.75 -19.28
N ARG A 156 34.14 11.99 -19.47
CA ARG A 156 33.31 12.70 -18.49
C ARG A 156 31.96 11.98 -18.27
N ASP A 157 31.28 11.57 -19.33
CA ASP A 157 30.05 10.77 -19.24
C ASP A 157 30.27 9.49 -18.44
N LEU A 158 31.34 8.75 -18.76
CA LEU A 158 31.68 7.48 -18.10
C LEU A 158 31.94 7.68 -16.60
N GLU A 159 32.69 8.72 -16.24
CA GLU A 159 32.96 9.04 -14.83
C GLU A 159 31.68 9.42 -14.08
N SER A 160 30.80 10.22 -14.70
CA SER A 160 29.49 10.54 -14.13
C SER A 160 28.65 9.28 -13.91
N GLN A 161 28.63 8.35 -14.85
CA GLN A 161 27.89 7.10 -14.73
C GLN A 161 28.47 6.17 -13.65
N LYS A 162 29.80 6.09 -13.56
CA LYS A 162 30.49 5.33 -12.49
C LYS A 162 30.18 5.87 -11.11
N LYS A 163 29.98 7.18 -10.94
CA LYS A 163 29.53 7.79 -9.68
C LYS A 163 28.04 7.56 -9.42
N ARG A 164 27.20 7.67 -10.45
CA ARG A 164 25.75 7.53 -10.34
C ARG A 164 25.30 6.10 -10.00
N TRP A 165 25.95 5.09 -10.55
CA TRP A 165 25.61 3.68 -10.30
C TRP A 165 25.58 3.31 -8.80
N PRO A 166 26.66 3.44 -8.01
CA PRO A 166 26.63 3.07 -6.59
C PRO A 166 25.67 3.94 -5.77
N ALA A 167 25.34 5.14 -6.23
CA ALA A 167 24.31 5.96 -5.61
C ALA A 167 22.91 5.36 -5.84
N LEU A 168 22.58 4.96 -7.08
CA LEU A 168 21.32 4.29 -7.42
C LEU A 168 21.18 2.94 -6.74
N SER A 169 22.21 2.10 -6.72
CA SER A 169 22.17 0.80 -6.04
C SER A 169 21.92 0.96 -4.53
N ARG A 170 22.49 1.99 -3.89
CA ARG A 170 22.21 2.30 -2.48
C ARG A 170 20.78 2.79 -2.26
N ALA A 171 20.27 3.65 -3.14
CA ALA A 171 18.88 4.12 -3.09
C ALA A 171 17.88 2.98 -3.25
N LEU A 172 18.11 2.07 -4.20
CA LEU A 172 17.29 0.88 -4.42
C LEU A 172 17.30 -0.06 -3.21
N ALA A 173 18.48 -0.34 -2.65
CA ALA A 173 18.58 -1.15 -1.42
C ALA A 173 17.89 -0.46 -0.23
N GLY A 174 17.94 0.87 -0.16
CA GLY A 174 17.23 1.67 0.85
C GLY A 174 15.71 1.56 0.72
N ALA A 175 15.17 1.82 -0.48
CA ALA A 175 13.75 1.67 -0.77
C ALA A 175 13.27 0.24 -0.50
N GLY A 176 14.07 -0.76 -0.89
CA GLY A 176 13.77 -2.16 -0.60
C GLY A 176 13.65 -2.48 0.88
N ARG A 177 14.57 -1.95 1.71
CA ARG A 177 14.48 -2.07 3.19
C ARG A 177 13.26 -1.37 3.75
N ALA A 178 12.96 -0.15 3.29
CA ALA A 178 11.79 0.59 3.75
C ALA A 178 10.50 -0.18 3.48
N ILE A 179 10.33 -0.73 2.26
CA ILE A 179 9.16 -1.54 1.91
C ILE A 179 9.05 -2.79 2.80
N ARG A 180 10.16 -3.50 3.02
CA ARG A 180 10.20 -4.65 3.93
C ARG A 180 9.81 -4.26 5.35
N ASP A 181 10.33 -3.14 5.85
CA ASP A 181 10.07 -2.66 7.21
C ASP A 181 8.61 -2.25 7.39
N GLU A 182 7.98 -1.69 6.36
CA GLU A 182 6.53 -1.45 6.35
C GLU A 182 5.74 -2.75 6.46
N PHE A 183 6.08 -3.81 5.71
CA PHE A 183 5.43 -5.11 5.87
C PHE A 183 5.63 -5.69 7.28
N ALA A 184 6.82 -5.53 7.87
CA ALA A 184 7.06 -5.94 9.25
C ALA A 184 6.22 -5.12 10.26
N ALA A 185 6.01 -3.83 10.00
CA ALA A 185 5.12 -2.99 10.81
C ALA A 185 3.66 -3.41 10.69
N VAL A 186 3.20 -3.76 9.48
CA VAL A 186 1.86 -4.31 9.24
C VAL A 186 1.63 -5.58 10.05
N GLN A 187 2.59 -6.52 10.05
CA GLN A 187 2.50 -7.74 10.87
C GLN A 187 2.29 -7.43 12.35
N LYS A 188 3.12 -6.55 12.92
CA LYS A 188 3.02 -6.15 14.33
C LYS A 188 1.67 -5.51 14.67
N ARG A 189 1.14 -4.67 13.77
CA ARG A 189 -0.20 -4.06 13.93
C ARG A 189 -1.29 -5.13 13.92
N CYS A 190 -1.18 -6.13 13.03
CA CYS A 190 -2.12 -7.24 12.98
C CYS A 190 -2.04 -8.11 14.24
N GLU A 191 -0.83 -8.45 14.72
CA GLU A 191 -0.61 -9.19 15.97
C GLU A 191 -1.27 -8.47 17.17
N ALA A 192 -1.04 -7.16 17.31
CA ALA A 192 -1.64 -6.35 18.36
C ALA A 192 -3.18 -6.31 18.27
N SER A 193 -3.70 -6.17 17.04
CA SER A 193 -5.14 -6.16 16.78
C SER A 193 -5.80 -7.50 17.10
N ILE A 194 -5.18 -8.62 16.72
CA ILE A 194 -5.64 -9.98 17.02
C ILE A 194 -5.67 -10.19 18.53
N ALA A 195 -4.59 -9.85 19.25
CA ALA A 195 -4.54 -9.98 20.71
C ALA A 195 -5.67 -9.19 21.38
N MET A 196 -5.91 -7.95 20.93
CA MET A 196 -7.00 -7.12 21.46
C MET A 196 -8.40 -7.70 21.16
N LEU A 197 -8.62 -8.26 19.96
CA LEU A 197 -9.88 -8.91 19.61
C LEU A 197 -10.13 -10.15 20.49
N VAL A 198 -9.10 -10.95 20.77
CA VAL A 198 -9.17 -12.10 21.68
C VAL A 198 -9.52 -11.66 23.11
N ASP A 199 -8.87 -10.61 23.62
CA ASP A 199 -9.18 -10.07 24.96
C ASP A 199 -10.62 -9.56 25.07
N LEU A 200 -11.11 -8.90 24.03
CA LEU A 200 -12.49 -8.41 23.96
C LEU A 200 -13.52 -9.54 23.95
N GLN A 201 -13.20 -10.64 23.27
CA GLN A 201 -14.01 -11.86 23.26
C GLN A 201 -14.13 -12.48 24.66
N VAL A 202 -13.02 -12.54 25.40
CA VAL A 202 -12.99 -13.10 26.78
C VAL A 202 -13.73 -12.19 27.76
N GLY A 203 -13.59 -10.87 27.62
CA GLY A 203 -14.13 -9.89 28.55
C GLY A 203 -15.65 -9.71 28.49
N LYS A 204 -16.30 -10.00 27.36
CA LYS A 204 -17.76 -9.83 27.10
C LYS A 204 -18.37 -8.48 27.50
N LYS A 205 -17.54 -7.45 27.70
CA LYS A 205 -17.98 -6.13 28.18
C LYS A 205 -18.82 -5.40 27.13
N ALA A 206 -18.38 -5.43 25.87
CA ALA A 206 -19.09 -4.82 24.75
C ALA A 206 -20.45 -5.53 24.50
N GLU A 207 -20.46 -6.86 24.54
CA GLU A 207 -21.67 -7.68 24.45
C GLU A 207 -22.68 -7.32 25.56
N SER A 208 -22.21 -7.30 26.81
CA SER A 208 -23.06 -7.00 27.97
C SER A 208 -23.69 -5.61 27.88
N ARG A 209 -22.92 -4.61 27.42
CA ARG A 209 -23.40 -3.25 27.24
C ARG A 209 -24.54 -3.19 26.20
N VAL A 210 -24.38 -3.86 25.07
CA VAL A 210 -25.42 -3.85 24.02
C VAL A 210 -26.67 -4.60 24.43
N ILE A 211 -26.53 -5.70 25.17
CA ILE A 211 -27.68 -6.41 25.75
C ILE A 211 -28.46 -5.48 26.69
N GLU A 212 -27.78 -4.69 27.52
CA GLU A 212 -28.44 -3.69 28.38
C GLU A 212 -29.09 -2.55 27.58
N ASP A 213 -28.48 -2.11 26.47
CA ASP A 213 -29.08 -1.10 25.59
C ASP A 213 -30.39 -1.63 24.94
N ILE A 214 -30.41 -2.90 24.51
CA ILE A 214 -31.62 -3.56 23.99
C ILE A 214 -32.69 -3.62 25.09
N LYS A 215 -32.33 -4.08 26.30
CA LYS A 215 -33.28 -4.14 27.43
C LYS A 215 -33.86 -2.75 27.75
N THR A 216 -33.04 -1.71 27.70
CA THR A 216 -33.46 -0.34 28.00
C THR A 216 -34.45 0.17 26.96
N HIS A 217 -34.19 -0.06 25.68
CA HIS A 217 -35.11 0.29 24.58
C HIS A 217 -36.51 -0.29 24.80
N PHE A 218 -36.62 -1.59 25.11
CA PHE A 218 -37.92 -2.24 25.34
C PHE A 218 -38.57 -1.85 26.68
N LYS A 219 -37.78 -1.52 27.72
CA LYS A 219 -38.31 -0.97 28.97
C LYS A 219 -38.94 0.41 28.76
N ASP A 220 -38.34 1.24 27.92
CA ASP A 220 -38.86 2.57 27.62
C ASP A 220 -40.11 2.48 26.74
N GLN A 221 -40.13 1.60 25.73
CA GLN A 221 -41.35 1.28 25.00
C GLN A 221 -42.49 0.82 25.93
N LEU A 222 -42.23 -0.12 26.85
CA LEU A 222 -43.23 -0.56 27.83
C LEU A 222 -43.74 0.59 28.71
N ARG A 223 -42.86 1.50 29.11
CA ARG A 223 -43.22 2.69 29.90
C ARG A 223 -44.12 3.62 29.10
N ASP A 224 -43.84 3.81 27.81
CA ASP A 224 -44.67 4.62 26.92
C ASP A 224 -46.05 3.99 26.73
N TYR A 225 -46.13 2.67 26.51
CA TYR A 225 -47.41 1.96 26.43
C TYR A 225 -48.23 2.07 27.73
N LEU A 226 -47.58 2.00 28.90
CA LEU A 226 -48.25 2.19 30.20
C LEU A 226 -48.86 3.57 30.38
N GLN A 227 -48.32 4.61 29.71
CA GLN A 227 -48.91 5.96 29.73
C GLN A 227 -50.22 6.04 28.94
N HIS A 228 -50.46 5.12 28.00
CA HIS A 228 -51.63 5.09 27.13
C HIS A 228 -52.72 4.12 27.61
N GLY A 229 -52.43 3.26 28.61
CA GLY A 229 -53.41 2.35 29.20
C GLY A 229 -52.77 1.16 29.93
N PRO A 230 -53.60 0.28 30.54
CA PRO A 230 -53.12 -0.93 31.18
C PRO A 230 -52.52 -1.90 30.16
N VAL A 231 -51.30 -2.35 30.42
CA VAL A 231 -50.58 -3.32 29.58
C VAL A 231 -50.88 -4.74 30.05
N THR A 232 -51.18 -5.66 29.12
CA THR A 232 -51.48 -7.05 29.47
C THR A 232 -50.24 -7.81 29.89
N LYS A 233 -50.41 -8.82 30.76
CA LYS A 233 -49.32 -9.72 31.17
C LYS A 233 -48.72 -10.46 29.96
N GLU A 234 -49.56 -10.85 29.00
CA GLU A 234 -49.14 -11.51 27.76
C GLU A 234 -48.21 -10.62 26.93
N TYR A 235 -48.51 -9.32 26.83
CA TYR A 235 -47.64 -8.37 26.13
C TYR A 235 -46.28 -8.25 26.81
N VAL A 236 -46.24 -8.14 28.14
CA VAL A 236 -44.97 -8.09 28.89
C VAL A 236 -44.13 -9.34 28.67
N GLU A 237 -44.73 -10.53 28.67
CA GLU A 237 -43.99 -11.77 28.40
C GLU A 237 -43.48 -11.83 26.95
N SER A 238 -44.29 -11.41 25.96
CA SER A 238 -43.83 -11.34 24.56
C SER A 238 -42.65 -10.39 24.35
N MET A 239 -42.61 -9.27 25.09
CA MET A 239 -41.50 -8.32 25.04
C MET A 239 -40.23 -8.91 25.68
N LYS A 240 -40.35 -9.65 26.78
CA LYS A 240 -39.22 -10.39 27.36
C LYS A 240 -38.66 -11.43 26.41
N GLU A 241 -39.52 -12.21 25.75
CA GLU A 241 -39.11 -13.19 24.74
C GLU A 241 -38.40 -12.50 23.56
N THR A 242 -38.91 -11.35 23.12
CA THR A 242 -38.30 -10.54 22.06
C THR A 242 -36.92 -10.04 22.46
N VAL A 243 -36.78 -9.47 23.66
CA VAL A 243 -35.48 -9.04 24.22
C VAL A 243 -34.50 -10.21 24.30
N ALA A 244 -34.94 -11.37 24.79
CA ALA A 244 -34.09 -12.56 24.88
C ALA A 244 -33.62 -13.04 23.49
N ARG A 245 -34.52 -13.05 22.50
CA ARG A 245 -34.22 -13.40 21.12
C ARG A 245 -33.22 -12.44 20.47
N LEU A 246 -33.44 -11.14 20.61
CA LEU A 246 -32.54 -10.10 20.06
C LEU A 246 -31.17 -10.13 20.75
N SER A 247 -31.15 -10.28 22.07
CA SER A 247 -29.91 -10.42 22.84
C SER A 247 -29.09 -11.63 22.37
N LYS A 248 -29.73 -12.78 22.18
CA LYS A 248 -29.06 -13.97 21.66
C LYS A 248 -28.52 -13.74 20.24
N LYS A 249 -29.31 -13.09 19.38
CA LYS A 249 -28.92 -12.84 17.99
C LYS A 249 -27.74 -11.87 17.89
N ILE A 250 -27.75 -10.78 18.65
CA ILE A 250 -26.62 -9.83 18.63
C ILE A 250 -25.35 -10.46 19.20
N SER A 251 -25.44 -11.33 20.22
CA SER A 251 -24.29 -12.08 20.73
C SER A 251 -23.66 -12.96 19.66
N VAL A 252 -24.48 -13.65 18.85
CA VAL A 252 -24.00 -14.49 17.74
C VAL A 252 -23.36 -13.63 16.65
N GLN A 253 -24.03 -12.56 16.21
CA GLN A 253 -23.50 -11.65 15.18
C GLN A 253 -22.20 -10.99 15.61
N LEU A 254 -22.09 -10.57 16.88
CA LEU A 254 -20.86 -9.99 17.42
C LEU A 254 -19.70 -10.99 17.38
N LEU A 255 -19.98 -12.24 17.76
CA LEU A 255 -18.98 -13.29 17.74
C LEU A 255 -18.52 -13.59 16.30
N GLU A 256 -19.46 -13.65 15.35
CA GLU A 256 -19.16 -13.79 13.92
C GLU A 256 -18.33 -12.62 13.39
N ASP A 257 -18.66 -11.38 13.77
CA ASP A 257 -17.90 -10.17 13.39
C ASP A 257 -16.48 -10.22 13.93
N ILE A 258 -16.29 -10.56 15.20
CA ILE A 258 -14.95 -10.69 15.81
C ILE A 258 -14.15 -11.77 15.08
N TYR A 259 -14.74 -12.93 14.79
CA TYR A 259 -14.04 -13.98 14.04
C TYR A 259 -13.70 -13.56 12.62
N ALA A 260 -14.60 -12.86 11.93
CA ALA A 260 -14.34 -12.34 10.59
C ALA A 260 -13.21 -11.31 10.60
N MET A 261 -13.19 -10.39 11.57
CA MET A 261 -12.10 -9.42 11.75
C MET A 261 -10.77 -10.12 12.03
N THR A 262 -10.75 -11.08 12.95
CA THR A 262 -9.55 -11.86 13.28
C THR A 262 -9.02 -12.58 12.04
N GLY A 263 -9.89 -13.28 11.28
CA GLY A 263 -9.48 -13.97 10.06
C GLY A 263 -8.94 -13.02 8.97
N LEU A 264 -9.49 -11.80 8.86
CA LEU A 264 -8.95 -10.77 7.98
C LEU A 264 -7.56 -10.31 8.44
N TYR A 265 -7.37 -10.03 9.74
CA TYR A 265 -6.06 -9.67 10.28
C TYR A 265 -5.02 -10.78 10.13
N GLU A 266 -5.39 -12.05 10.33
CA GLU A 266 -4.52 -13.21 10.10
C GLU A 266 -4.12 -13.30 8.63
N THR A 267 -5.07 -13.13 7.70
CA THR A 267 -4.78 -13.13 6.27
C THR A 267 -3.79 -12.01 5.89
N ILE A 268 -4.00 -10.80 6.42
CA ILE A 268 -3.10 -9.66 6.17
C ILE A 268 -1.73 -9.89 6.82
N HIS A 269 -1.70 -10.41 8.05
CA HIS A 269 -0.49 -10.76 8.77
C HIS A 269 0.36 -11.76 7.97
N ASP A 270 -0.24 -12.86 7.53
CA ASP A 270 0.45 -13.93 6.81
C ASP A 270 0.93 -13.43 5.46
N HIS A 271 0.12 -12.63 4.77
CA HIS A 271 0.53 -12.00 3.53
C HIS A 271 1.74 -11.08 3.73
N ALA A 272 1.70 -10.18 4.73
CA ALA A 272 2.81 -9.29 5.04
C ALA A 272 4.08 -10.06 5.45
N GLY A 273 3.93 -11.18 6.17
CA GLY A 273 5.02 -12.10 6.51
C GLY A 273 5.68 -12.72 5.28
N GLN A 274 4.87 -13.27 4.37
CA GLN A 274 5.35 -13.81 3.09
C GLN A 274 6.06 -12.75 2.26
N CYS A 275 5.54 -11.51 2.23
CA CYS A 275 6.18 -10.40 1.55
C CYS A 275 7.58 -10.13 2.12
N ARG A 276 7.66 -10.00 3.45
CA ARG A 276 8.91 -9.75 4.17
C ARG A 276 9.94 -10.85 3.89
N GLU A 277 9.54 -12.11 4.03
CA GLU A 277 10.42 -13.27 3.85
C GLU A 277 10.98 -13.40 2.44
N ARG A 278 10.19 -13.03 1.42
CA ARG A 278 10.63 -13.05 0.02
C ARG A 278 11.52 -11.87 -0.35
N LEU A 279 11.28 -10.70 0.24
CA LEU A 279 12.07 -9.49 -0.03
C LEU A 279 13.40 -9.50 0.72
N GLU A 280 13.45 -10.01 1.96
CA GLU A 280 14.66 -10.06 2.79
C GLU A 280 15.91 -10.59 2.06
N PRO A 281 15.89 -11.76 1.38
CA PRO A 281 17.07 -12.29 0.71
C PRO A 281 17.49 -11.48 -0.53
N LEU A 282 16.58 -10.67 -1.10
CA LEU A 282 16.85 -9.85 -2.28
C LEU A 282 17.45 -8.48 -1.93
N ILE A 283 17.37 -8.08 -0.66
CA ILE A 283 17.91 -6.81 -0.19
C ILE A 283 19.43 -6.93 0.03
N PRO A 284 20.26 -6.14 -0.68
CA PRO A 284 21.69 -6.12 -0.44
C PRO A 284 22.00 -5.70 1.00
N LYS A 285 22.94 -6.42 1.63
CA LYS A 285 23.41 -6.09 2.97
C LYS A 285 24.11 -4.72 2.99
N PRO A 286 24.07 -3.98 4.11
CA PRO A 286 24.85 -2.76 4.27
C PRO A 286 26.33 -3.03 4.00
N GLY A 287 26.95 -2.23 3.13
CA GLY A 287 28.39 -2.36 2.81
C GLY A 287 28.74 -3.33 1.69
N THR A 288 27.84 -4.22 1.23
CA THR A 288 28.15 -5.07 0.07
C THR A 288 28.15 -4.27 -1.24
N VAL A 289 27.32 -3.24 -1.36
CA VAL A 289 27.19 -2.37 -2.56
C VAL A 289 28.47 -1.56 -2.89
N SER A 290 29.53 -1.67 -2.08
CA SER A 290 30.76 -0.89 -2.20
C SER A 290 31.91 -1.69 -2.84
N GLY A 291 32.13 -1.49 -4.14
CA GLY A 291 33.51 -1.44 -4.69
C GLY A 291 33.90 -2.47 -5.74
N THR A 292 33.20 -3.59 -5.89
CA THR A 292 33.56 -4.66 -6.85
C THR A 292 32.35 -5.31 -7.52
N HIS A 293 31.20 -4.64 -7.50
CA HIS A 293 30.00 -5.18 -8.11
C HIS A 293 30.05 -5.13 -9.64
N ASP A 294 29.28 -6.01 -10.25
CA ASP A 294 29.05 -6.10 -11.69
C ASP A 294 27.71 -5.40 -11.95
N LEU A 295 27.71 -4.38 -12.82
CA LEU A 295 26.52 -3.58 -13.12
C LEU A 295 25.37 -4.46 -13.62
N ASP A 296 25.70 -5.52 -14.36
CA ASP A 296 24.68 -6.43 -14.89
C ASP A 296 24.04 -7.24 -13.76
N LYS A 297 24.82 -7.68 -12.75
CA LYS A 297 24.29 -8.37 -11.56
C LYS A 297 23.40 -7.47 -10.71
N ASP A 298 23.77 -6.20 -10.53
CA ASP A 298 22.93 -5.24 -9.81
C ASP A 298 21.61 -5.04 -10.54
N LYS A 299 21.64 -4.87 -11.87
CA LYS A 299 20.44 -4.75 -12.70
C LYS A 299 19.54 -5.98 -12.57
N GLU A 300 20.11 -7.19 -12.65
CA GLU A 300 19.37 -8.44 -12.49
C GLU A 300 18.73 -8.56 -11.11
N LEU A 301 19.48 -8.28 -10.05
CA LEU A 301 18.99 -8.34 -8.67
C LEU A 301 17.80 -7.39 -8.44
N PHE A 302 17.92 -6.13 -8.84
CA PHE A 302 16.84 -5.15 -8.64
C PHE A 302 15.66 -5.38 -9.57
N THR A 303 15.86 -6.02 -10.72
CA THR A 303 14.76 -6.48 -11.58
C THR A 303 14.00 -7.63 -10.91
N LEU A 304 14.70 -8.60 -10.32
CA LEU A 304 14.07 -9.70 -9.58
C LEU A 304 13.29 -9.17 -8.37
N MET A 305 13.86 -8.20 -7.65
CA MET A 305 13.19 -7.55 -6.53
C MET A 305 11.92 -6.79 -6.96
N GLU A 306 11.92 -6.09 -8.08
CA GLU A 306 10.70 -5.47 -8.63
C GLU A 306 9.63 -6.53 -8.94
N GLN A 307 10.02 -7.63 -9.59
CA GLN A 307 9.08 -8.70 -9.95
C GLN A 307 8.42 -9.31 -8.72
N GLU A 308 9.18 -9.59 -7.66
CA GLU A 308 8.60 -10.07 -6.40
C GLU A 308 7.73 -9.01 -5.73
N LEU A 309 8.14 -7.74 -5.70
CA LEU A 309 7.29 -6.65 -5.19
C LEU A 309 5.94 -6.61 -5.91
N LEU A 310 5.94 -6.60 -7.24
CA LEU A 310 4.71 -6.55 -8.04
C LEU A 310 3.83 -7.78 -7.83
N ARG A 311 4.44 -8.97 -7.80
CA ARG A 311 3.73 -10.22 -7.55
C ARG A 311 3.04 -10.18 -6.19
N LEU A 312 3.75 -9.77 -5.14
CA LEU A 312 3.23 -9.69 -3.79
C LEU A 312 2.05 -8.72 -3.69
N LEU A 313 2.18 -7.54 -4.28
CA LEU A 313 1.12 -6.52 -4.27
C LEU A 313 -0.14 -6.95 -5.02
N SER A 314 -0.01 -7.82 -6.03
CA SER A 314 -1.14 -8.37 -6.79
C SER A 314 -1.82 -9.58 -6.14
N ALA A 315 -1.22 -10.18 -5.10
CA ALA A 315 -1.58 -11.51 -4.63
C ALA A 315 -2.41 -11.54 -3.33
N VAL A 316 -2.87 -10.40 -2.80
CA VAL A 316 -3.70 -10.40 -1.58
C VAL A 316 -5.04 -11.09 -1.88
N PRO A 317 -5.33 -12.27 -1.30
CA PRO A 317 -6.61 -12.92 -1.50
C PRO A 317 -7.66 -12.18 -0.66
N LEU A 318 -8.68 -11.64 -1.34
CA LEU A 318 -9.75 -10.85 -0.72
C LEU A 318 -11.09 -11.58 -0.86
N ASP A 319 -11.19 -12.78 -0.29
CA ASP A 319 -12.46 -13.50 -0.24
C ASP A 319 -13.20 -13.13 1.06
N PHE A 320 -13.93 -12.03 1.04
CA PHE A 320 -14.87 -11.68 2.11
C PHE A 320 -16.29 -12.10 1.74
N LYS A 321 -16.86 -13.05 2.48
CA LYS A 321 -18.27 -13.43 2.35
C LYS A 321 -19.02 -12.90 3.57
N PRO A 322 -19.92 -11.91 3.38
CA PRO A 322 -20.68 -11.37 4.50
C PRO A 322 -21.64 -12.44 5.07
N PRO A 323 -21.92 -12.43 6.38
CA PRO A 323 -22.97 -13.24 6.96
C PRO A 323 -24.32 -12.88 6.32
N GLN A 324 -25.09 -13.89 5.90
CA GLN A 324 -26.46 -13.66 5.39
C GLN A 324 -27.43 -13.41 6.54
N ASP A 325 -27.93 -12.17 6.64
CA ASP A 325 -28.95 -11.82 7.62
C ASP A 325 -30.36 -12.16 7.14
N VAL A 326 -30.85 -13.36 7.49
CA VAL A 326 -32.29 -13.68 7.38
C VAL A 326 -33.01 -13.17 8.63
N LEU A 327 -33.90 -12.20 8.45
CA LEU A 327 -34.84 -11.69 9.45
C LEU A 327 -36.18 -11.41 8.77
N ASP A 328 -37.27 -11.80 9.42
CA ASP A 328 -38.64 -11.66 8.91
C ASP A 328 -39.31 -10.33 9.31
N ASP A 329 -38.69 -9.54 10.21
CA ASP A 329 -39.26 -8.29 10.74
C ASP A 329 -38.30 -7.09 10.59
N ALA A 330 -38.80 -6.02 9.99
CA ALA A 330 -38.05 -4.82 9.62
C ALA A 330 -37.60 -4.00 10.85
N GLU A 331 -38.43 -3.89 11.90
CA GLU A 331 -38.11 -3.09 13.09
C GLU A 331 -37.00 -3.76 13.91
N HIS A 332 -37.12 -5.05 14.15
CA HIS A 332 -36.09 -5.86 14.80
C HIS A 332 -34.77 -5.86 14.03
N ARG A 333 -34.82 -5.90 12.69
CA ARG A 333 -33.63 -5.78 11.85
C ARG A 333 -32.96 -4.42 12.03
N GLN A 334 -33.73 -3.33 12.09
CA GLN A 334 -33.18 -1.99 12.27
C GLN A 334 -32.47 -1.83 13.62
N ILE A 335 -33.07 -2.32 14.71
CA ILE A 335 -32.45 -2.30 16.05
C ILE A 335 -31.12 -3.05 16.02
N LEU A 336 -31.09 -4.27 15.46
CA LEU A 336 -29.86 -5.08 15.40
C LEU A 336 -28.78 -4.42 14.55
N VAL A 337 -29.12 -3.85 13.39
CA VAL A 337 -28.17 -3.14 12.52
C VAL A 337 -27.57 -1.92 13.23
N GLU A 338 -28.39 -1.12 13.91
CA GLU A 338 -27.92 0.04 14.67
C GLU A 338 -26.97 -0.38 15.79
N LYS A 339 -27.35 -1.40 16.58
CA LYS A 339 -26.51 -1.88 17.68
C LYS A 339 -25.21 -2.52 17.19
N ARG A 340 -25.27 -3.33 16.14
CA ARG A 340 -24.08 -3.90 15.50
C ARG A 340 -23.14 -2.81 14.97
N ARG A 341 -23.69 -1.76 14.33
CA ARG A 341 -22.91 -0.58 13.88
C ARG A 341 -22.15 0.07 15.03
N ASN A 342 -22.84 0.35 16.13
CA ASN A 342 -22.26 1.00 17.31
C ASN A 342 -21.13 0.15 17.93
N ILE A 343 -21.27 -1.18 17.92
CA ILE A 343 -20.20 -2.05 18.40
C ILE A 343 -19.02 -2.02 17.44
N LEU A 344 -19.22 -2.13 16.12
CA LEU A 344 -18.12 -2.04 15.16
C LEU A 344 -17.37 -0.71 15.29
N ASP A 345 -18.07 0.40 15.49
CA ASP A 345 -17.44 1.69 15.80
C ASP A 345 -16.61 1.63 17.08
N HIS A 346 -17.14 1.03 18.13
CA HIS A 346 -16.41 0.86 19.38
C HIS A 346 -15.16 -0.02 19.20
N LEU A 347 -15.26 -1.15 18.49
CA LEU A 347 -14.16 -2.06 18.20
C LEU A 347 -13.07 -1.35 17.40
N PHE A 348 -13.42 -0.65 16.32
CA PHE A 348 -12.42 0.10 15.53
C PHE A 348 -11.78 1.26 16.29
N ASN A 349 -12.50 1.90 17.21
CA ASN A 349 -11.93 2.92 18.07
C ASN A 349 -10.92 2.32 19.07
N LEU A 350 -11.21 1.14 19.63
CA LEU A 350 -10.27 0.42 20.49
C LEU A 350 -9.03 0.00 19.72
N LEU A 351 -9.21 -0.60 18.53
CA LEU A 351 -8.11 -1.04 17.68
C LEU A 351 -7.23 0.11 17.20
N ARG A 352 -7.78 1.32 17.03
CA ARG A 352 -6.99 2.52 16.70
C ARG A 352 -6.08 2.97 17.86
N SER A 353 -6.44 2.61 19.09
CA SER A 353 -5.67 2.96 20.30
C SER A 353 -4.65 1.89 20.70
N ALA A 354 -4.62 0.76 19.98
CA ALA A 354 -3.59 -0.27 20.05
C ALA A 354 -2.34 0.16 19.26
#